data_AF-A0A516GE68-F1
#
_entry.id   AF-A0A516GE68-F1
#
_cell.length_a   1.000
_cell.length_b   1.000
_cell.length_c   1.000
_cell.angle_alpha   90.00
_cell.angle_beta   90.00
_cell.angle_gamma   90.00
#
_symmetry.space_group_name_H-M   'P 1'
#
loop_
_entity.id
_entity.type
_entity.pdbx_description
1 polymer ?
#
loop_
_entity_poly.entity_id
_entity_poly.type
_entity_poly.pdbx_seq_one_letter_code
_entity_poly.pdbx_strand_id
1 'polypeptide(L)'
;MGENELLLRHAENWAAAKERPLDRHLLEAVLEAWARHEAQSVQRWPTGSAESLLLHHLPAERPLEDSEAGALVQSLETFWRFLRSTGRMRSGSADPRDLVKEARRVAPAMATVPPECARTTTVEEALTEWSAHVRDEDWDDEEFDDEGEDYLDQLKDELKHEETWALLPCVEDWAQDLSLESSAAEARRAPFVLECLRFAQWVGEGRGVTGGVLCPAQIQEASRRFGLVDWEREFLARSPLREPGGELSPALRHLQPDAELGSLDHLVAHRALRSLWYACEAGGLIAIHSTTVCATPAADAHYLRSDDDWVDLALTAAVAAVQERLFLEPVDPLLRVIFPFLAAEGDRVELPDVQGWWWEHDASPWASLELTPAQARLASDRQVERQLWALEDTGLWRRDGQTLHRTALGMDMATLSADDPTQFFGV
;
A
#
# COMPACT_ATOMS: atom_id res chain seq x y z
N MET A 1 -0.93 -6.87 -30.96
CA MET A 1 0.41 -6.23 -30.95
C MET A 1 0.41 -5.35 -29.72
N GLY A 2 1.22 -5.66 -28.71
CA GLY A 2 1.20 -4.94 -27.43
C GLY A 2 1.63 -3.48 -27.60
N GLU A 3 1.20 -2.61 -26.69
CA GLU A 3 1.55 -1.19 -26.71
C GLU A 3 3.07 -0.95 -26.68
N ASN A 4 3.80 -1.79 -25.93
CA ASN A 4 5.26 -1.76 -25.83
C ASN A 4 5.95 -2.08 -27.17
N GLU A 5 5.38 -2.95 -28.00
CA GLU A 5 5.94 -3.33 -29.31
C GLU A 5 5.99 -2.13 -30.27
N LEU A 6 4.91 -1.35 -30.31
CA LEU A 6 4.85 -0.14 -31.13
C LEU A 6 5.85 0.91 -30.63
N LEU A 7 5.99 1.04 -29.31
CA LEU A 7 6.93 1.99 -28.70
C LEU A 7 8.39 1.61 -28.99
N LEU A 8 8.75 0.33 -28.83
CA LEU A 8 10.07 -0.21 -29.15
C LEU A 8 10.43 0.03 -30.62
N ARG A 9 9.51 -0.30 -31.54
CA ARG A 9 9.73 -0.06 -32.97
C ARG A 9 9.92 1.43 -33.28
N HIS A 10 9.21 2.33 -32.61
CA HIS A 10 9.43 3.77 -32.77
C HIS A 10 10.77 4.23 -32.20
N ALA A 11 11.18 3.70 -31.05
CA ALA A 11 12.47 4.00 -30.44
C ALA A 11 13.64 3.53 -31.32
N GLU A 12 13.57 2.32 -31.89
CA GLU A 12 14.56 1.79 -32.84
C GLU A 12 14.70 2.65 -34.08
N ASN A 13 13.58 2.98 -34.75
CA ASN A 13 13.59 3.82 -35.94
C ASN A 13 14.18 5.21 -35.64
N TRP A 14 13.84 5.77 -34.48
CA TRP A 14 14.39 7.04 -34.04
C TRP A 14 15.88 6.95 -33.74
N ALA A 15 16.34 5.88 -33.06
CA ALA A 15 17.75 5.66 -32.75
C ALA A 15 18.59 5.50 -34.03
N ALA A 16 18.09 4.71 -35.00
CA ALA A 16 18.73 4.55 -36.32
C ALA A 16 18.82 5.89 -37.07
N ALA A 17 17.74 6.67 -37.10
CA ALA A 17 17.73 7.99 -37.74
C ALA A 17 18.65 9.02 -37.06
N LYS A 18 18.99 8.80 -35.79
CA LYS A 18 19.91 9.64 -35.01
C LYS A 18 21.31 9.06 -34.88
N GLU A 19 21.59 7.93 -35.54
CA GLU A 19 22.86 7.19 -35.47
C GLU A 19 23.27 6.91 -34.01
N ARG A 20 22.30 6.51 -33.18
CA ARG A 20 22.50 6.17 -31.77
C ARG A 20 22.41 4.67 -31.53
N PRO A 21 23.23 4.12 -30.63
CA PRO A 21 23.12 2.72 -30.24
C PRO A 21 21.83 2.50 -29.46
N LEU A 22 21.12 1.42 -29.80
CA LEU A 22 19.96 0.91 -29.08
C LEU A 22 19.91 -0.60 -29.32
N ASP A 23 20.04 -1.37 -28.25
CA ASP A 23 19.82 -2.80 -28.26
C ASP A 23 18.36 -3.07 -27.92
N ARG A 24 17.60 -3.56 -28.91
CA ARG A 24 16.17 -3.81 -28.77
C ARG A 24 15.88 -4.87 -27.73
N HIS A 25 16.65 -5.95 -27.70
CA HIS A 25 16.40 -7.09 -26.82
C HIS A 25 16.67 -6.74 -25.36
N LEU A 26 17.71 -5.94 -25.09
CA LEU A 26 17.96 -5.43 -23.74
C LEU A 26 16.86 -4.45 -23.31
N LEU A 27 16.41 -3.58 -24.20
CA LEU A 27 15.35 -2.62 -23.88
C LEU A 27 13.99 -3.31 -23.67
N GLU A 28 13.66 -4.31 -24.47
CA GLU A 28 12.44 -5.12 -24.33
C GLU A 28 12.38 -5.79 -22.95
N ALA A 29 13.45 -6.47 -22.54
CA ALA A 29 13.54 -7.08 -21.21
C ALA A 29 13.35 -6.04 -20.08
N VAL A 30 13.91 -4.85 -20.22
CA VAL A 30 13.73 -3.78 -19.23
C VAL A 30 12.29 -3.27 -19.19
N LEU A 31 11.63 -3.09 -20.34
CA LEU A 31 10.26 -2.63 -20.38
C LEU A 31 9.28 -3.68 -19.86
N GLU A 32 9.58 -4.97 -20.05
CA GLU A 32 8.81 -6.07 -19.47
C GLU A 32 8.97 -6.13 -17.95
N ALA A 33 10.20 -5.96 -17.43
CA ALA A 33 10.44 -5.88 -16.00
C ALA A 33 9.77 -4.64 -15.38
N TRP A 34 9.86 -3.51 -16.06
CA TRP A 34 9.20 -2.28 -15.65
C TRP A 34 7.68 -2.46 -15.60
N ALA A 35 7.07 -2.99 -16.66
CA ALA A 35 5.62 -3.17 -16.71
C ALA A 35 5.07 -4.14 -15.65
N ARG A 36 5.89 -5.07 -15.15
CA ARG A 36 5.51 -6.00 -14.08
C ARG A 36 5.66 -5.42 -12.69
N HIS A 37 6.74 -4.71 -12.42
CA HIS A 37 7.10 -4.30 -11.06
C HIS A 37 6.78 -2.84 -10.75
N GLU A 38 6.78 -2.00 -11.77
CA GLU A 38 6.47 -0.59 -11.65
C GLU A 38 5.08 -0.43 -12.27
N ALA A 39 4.04 -0.29 -11.44
CA ALA A 39 2.64 -0.08 -11.84
C ALA A 39 2.41 1.28 -12.56
N GLN A 40 3.42 1.76 -13.27
CA GLN A 40 3.47 3.04 -13.96
C GLN A 40 3.70 2.81 -15.45
N SER A 41 3.08 3.66 -16.26
CA SER A 41 3.35 3.70 -17.70
C SER A 41 4.86 3.77 -17.98
N VAL A 42 5.35 3.01 -18.96
CA VAL A 42 6.73 3.05 -19.49
C VAL A 42 7.18 4.44 -19.96
N GLN A 43 6.27 5.41 -19.98
CA GLN A 43 6.48 6.82 -20.31
C GLN A 43 6.79 7.70 -19.08
N ARG A 44 6.64 7.19 -17.85
CA ARG A 44 6.90 7.89 -16.58
C ARG A 44 8.12 7.27 -15.90
N TRP A 45 9.14 8.09 -15.62
CA TRP A 45 10.40 7.64 -15.01
C TRP A 45 10.81 8.59 -13.88
N PRO A 46 10.28 8.41 -12.65
CA PRO A 46 10.63 9.25 -11.51
C PRO A 46 12.11 9.16 -11.13
N THR A 47 12.59 10.10 -10.31
CA THR A 47 13.95 10.04 -9.74
C THR A 47 14.12 8.76 -8.92
N GLY A 48 15.25 8.07 -9.08
CA GLY A 48 15.57 6.82 -8.39
C GLY A 48 15.04 5.56 -9.07
N SER A 49 14.13 5.69 -10.04
CA SER A 49 13.49 4.52 -10.64
C SER A 49 14.41 3.71 -11.54
N ALA A 50 15.38 4.36 -12.19
CA ALA A 50 16.37 3.65 -12.99
C ALA A 50 17.29 2.78 -12.12
N GLU A 51 17.65 3.28 -10.93
CA GLU A 51 18.42 2.53 -9.95
C GLU A 51 17.63 1.34 -9.40
N SER A 52 16.39 1.57 -8.98
CA SER A 52 15.51 0.51 -8.45
C SER A 52 15.34 -0.64 -9.44
N LEU A 53 14.96 -0.30 -10.69
CA LEU A 53 14.78 -1.26 -11.77
C LEU A 53 16.04 -2.07 -12.07
N LEU A 54 17.20 -1.42 -12.14
CA LEU A 54 18.44 -2.07 -12.57
C LEU A 54 19.09 -2.93 -11.47
N LEU A 55 18.89 -2.59 -10.20
CA LEU A 55 19.45 -3.35 -9.07
C LEU A 55 18.53 -4.42 -8.54
N HIS A 56 17.21 -4.20 -8.59
CA HIS A 56 16.25 -5.09 -7.96
C HIS A 56 15.47 -5.88 -9.01
N HIS A 57 14.74 -5.21 -9.89
CA HIS A 57 13.77 -5.91 -10.74
C HIS A 57 14.43 -6.67 -11.90
N LEU A 58 15.38 -6.04 -12.60
CA LEU A 58 15.95 -6.62 -13.81
C LEU A 58 16.79 -7.88 -13.57
N PRO A 59 17.71 -7.94 -12.58
CA PRO A 59 18.53 -9.13 -12.39
C PRO A 59 17.73 -10.36 -11.90
N ALA A 60 16.58 -10.14 -11.26
CA ALA A 60 15.67 -11.21 -10.85
C ALA A 60 15.04 -11.93 -12.04
N GLU A 61 14.72 -11.20 -13.11
CA GLU A 61 14.09 -11.76 -14.30
C GLU A 61 15.10 -12.28 -15.31
N ARG A 62 16.18 -11.54 -15.50
CA ARG A 62 17.23 -11.85 -16.46
C ARG A 62 18.59 -11.44 -15.89
N PRO A 63 19.40 -12.41 -15.47
CA PRO A 63 20.80 -12.16 -15.17
C PRO A 63 21.48 -11.57 -16.41
N LEU A 64 22.10 -10.41 -16.25
CA LEU A 64 22.86 -9.76 -17.32
C LEU A 64 24.31 -10.20 -17.26
N GLU A 65 24.92 -10.41 -18.42
CA GLU A 65 26.37 -10.61 -18.48
C GLU A 65 27.10 -9.28 -18.22
N ASP A 66 28.32 -9.33 -17.67
CA ASP A 66 29.19 -8.15 -17.44
C ASP A 66 29.32 -7.27 -18.69
N SER A 67 29.30 -7.90 -19.88
CA SER A 67 29.44 -7.21 -21.15
C SER A 67 28.18 -6.46 -21.60
N GLU A 68 27.01 -6.82 -21.06
CA GLU A 68 25.70 -6.26 -21.45
C GLU A 68 25.35 -4.98 -20.67
N ALA A 69 25.84 -4.80 -19.44
CA ALA A 69 25.49 -3.66 -18.59
C ALA A 69 25.77 -2.30 -19.26
N GLY A 70 26.90 -2.16 -19.94
CA GLY A 70 27.24 -0.94 -20.68
C GLY A 70 26.32 -0.69 -21.88
N ALA A 71 25.97 -1.74 -22.63
CA ALA A 71 25.06 -1.66 -23.77
C ALA A 71 23.63 -1.33 -23.33
N LEU A 72 23.20 -1.87 -22.19
CA LEU A 72 21.89 -1.58 -21.62
C LEU A 72 21.77 -0.11 -21.20
N VAL A 73 22.75 0.42 -20.45
CA VAL A 73 22.74 1.83 -20.04
C VAL A 73 22.71 2.77 -21.25
N GLN A 74 23.44 2.44 -22.32
CA GLN A 74 23.38 3.21 -23.57
C GLN A 74 22.00 3.12 -24.24
N SER A 75 21.37 1.96 -24.21
CA SER A 75 20.04 1.74 -24.77
C SER A 75 18.97 2.53 -24.00
N LEU A 76 19.04 2.55 -22.66
CA LEU A 76 18.17 3.36 -21.81
C LEU A 76 18.40 4.86 -22.01
N GLU A 77 19.65 5.30 -22.11
CA GLU A 77 19.99 6.69 -22.45
C GLU A 77 19.35 7.12 -23.78
N THR A 78 19.43 6.27 -24.81
CA THR A 78 18.81 6.50 -26.11
C THR A 78 17.29 6.52 -26.00
N PHE A 79 16.70 5.60 -25.24
CA PHE A 79 15.26 5.49 -25.03
C PHE A 79 14.67 6.70 -24.30
N TRP A 80 15.24 7.14 -23.17
CA TRP A 80 14.75 8.31 -22.45
C TRP A 80 14.87 9.59 -23.28
N ARG A 81 15.93 9.72 -24.10
CA ARG A 81 16.03 10.83 -25.06
C ARG A 81 14.98 10.74 -26.17
N PHE A 82 14.65 9.54 -26.64
CA PHE A 82 13.55 9.33 -27.56
C PHE A 82 12.23 9.80 -26.94
N LEU A 83 11.90 9.34 -25.74
CA LEU A 83 10.68 9.74 -25.02
C LEU A 83 10.61 11.27 -24.86
N ARG A 84 11.71 11.88 -24.41
CA ARG A 84 11.77 13.34 -24.20
C ARG A 84 11.64 14.13 -25.50
N SER A 85 12.40 13.75 -26.54
CA SER A 85 12.43 14.50 -27.81
C SER A 85 11.15 14.36 -28.63
N THR A 86 10.38 13.30 -28.42
CA THR A 86 9.10 13.06 -29.09
C THR A 86 7.89 13.52 -28.25
N GLY A 87 8.11 14.11 -27.08
CA GLY A 87 7.04 14.56 -26.18
C GLY A 87 6.25 13.41 -25.54
N ARG A 88 6.78 12.18 -25.57
CA ARG A 88 6.17 10.97 -25.00
C ARG A 88 6.54 10.75 -23.54
N MET A 89 7.46 11.53 -22.98
CA MET A 89 7.83 11.45 -21.57
C MET A 89 6.80 12.21 -20.72
N ARG A 90 6.12 11.52 -19.80
CA ARG A 90 5.07 12.10 -18.95
C ARG A 90 5.64 13.08 -17.93
N SER A 91 4.81 14.02 -17.48
CA SER A 91 5.07 14.88 -16.32
C SER A 91 5.37 14.04 -15.09
N GLY A 92 6.28 14.51 -14.23
CA GLY A 92 6.77 13.75 -13.08
C GLY A 92 7.95 12.82 -13.37
N SER A 93 8.40 12.70 -14.63
CA SER A 93 9.66 12.01 -14.93
C SER A 93 10.87 12.89 -14.65
N ALA A 94 11.96 12.30 -14.17
CA ALA A 94 13.24 12.95 -13.99
C ALA A 94 13.87 13.35 -15.35
N ASP A 95 14.84 14.27 -15.34
CA ASP A 95 15.57 14.60 -16.55
C ASP A 95 16.34 13.38 -17.05
N PRO A 96 16.35 13.08 -18.38
CA PRO A 96 17.10 11.95 -18.92
C PRO A 96 18.56 11.91 -18.52
N ARG A 97 19.20 13.06 -18.24
CA ARG A 97 20.59 13.10 -17.76
C ARG A 97 20.75 12.56 -16.35
N ASP A 98 19.76 12.75 -15.48
CA ASP A 98 19.81 12.28 -14.10
C ASP A 98 19.51 10.77 -14.04
N LEU A 99 18.54 10.29 -14.82
CA LEU A 99 18.29 8.86 -15.00
C LEU A 99 19.53 8.11 -15.53
N VAL A 100 20.29 8.73 -16.46
CA VAL A 100 21.56 8.16 -16.94
C VAL A 100 22.64 8.14 -15.87
N LYS A 101 22.68 9.13 -14.97
CA LYS A 101 23.62 9.11 -13.84
C LYS A 101 23.28 7.99 -12.88
N GLU A 102 21.99 7.80 -12.56
CA GLU A 102 21.50 6.70 -11.73
C GLU A 102 21.90 5.35 -12.35
N ALA A 103 21.55 5.12 -13.61
CA ALA A 103 21.87 3.88 -14.31
C ALA A 103 23.38 3.60 -14.38
N ARG A 104 24.21 4.62 -14.66
CA ARG A 104 25.67 4.47 -14.67
C ARG A 104 26.27 4.22 -13.29
N ARG A 105 25.68 4.79 -12.24
CA ARG A 105 26.12 4.58 -10.85
C ARG A 105 25.99 3.11 -10.46
N VAL A 106 24.90 2.47 -10.89
CA VAL A 106 24.58 1.09 -10.51
C VAL A 106 25.10 0.02 -11.47
N ALA A 107 25.40 0.39 -12.72
CA ALA A 107 25.88 -0.55 -13.74
C ALA A 107 27.03 -1.49 -13.31
N PRO A 108 28.05 -1.06 -12.55
CA PRO A 108 29.10 -1.97 -12.09
C PRO A 108 28.61 -3.01 -11.07
N ALA A 109 27.56 -2.69 -10.31
CA ALA A 109 26.99 -3.58 -9.31
C ALA A 109 26.05 -4.62 -9.95
N MET A 110 25.39 -4.30 -11.07
CA MET A 110 24.38 -5.16 -11.71
C MET A 110 24.85 -6.60 -11.97
N ALA A 111 26.09 -6.78 -12.43
CA ALA A 111 26.64 -8.09 -12.71
C ALA A 111 27.04 -8.90 -11.46
N THR A 112 27.19 -8.19 -10.33
CA THR A 112 27.59 -8.78 -9.05
C THR A 112 26.42 -9.05 -8.12
N VAL A 113 25.22 -8.55 -8.45
CA VAL A 113 24.01 -8.79 -7.69
C VAL A 113 23.59 -10.26 -7.94
N PRO A 114 23.63 -11.14 -6.92
CA PRO A 114 23.09 -12.48 -7.05
C PRO A 114 21.61 -12.38 -7.46
N PRO A 115 21.09 -13.29 -8.32
CA PRO A 115 19.67 -13.30 -8.69
C PRO A 115 18.75 -13.34 -7.45
N GLU A 116 19.23 -13.96 -6.38
CA GLU A 116 18.58 -14.08 -5.08
C GLU A 116 18.54 -12.76 -4.28
N CYS A 117 19.53 -11.88 -4.41
CA CYS A 117 19.55 -10.58 -3.73
C CYS A 117 18.84 -9.47 -4.53
N ALA A 118 18.54 -9.71 -5.81
CA ALA A 118 17.80 -8.78 -6.66
C ALA A 118 16.30 -8.84 -6.39
N ARG A 119 15.78 -9.98 -5.89
CA ARG A 119 14.39 -10.12 -5.52
C ARG A 119 14.01 -9.07 -4.46
N THR A 120 13.38 -7.98 -4.90
CA THR A 120 12.31 -7.39 -4.10
C THR A 120 11.19 -8.40 -4.23
N THR A 121 11.09 -9.27 -3.23
CA THR A 121 9.96 -10.16 -3.09
C THR A 121 8.72 -9.28 -3.23
N THR A 122 7.89 -9.57 -4.22
CA THR A 122 6.53 -9.03 -4.21
C THR A 122 5.91 -9.38 -2.85
N VAL A 123 4.95 -8.59 -2.34
CA VAL A 123 4.32 -8.91 -1.05
C VAL A 123 3.84 -10.36 -1.04
N GLU A 124 3.37 -10.89 -2.18
CA GLU A 124 2.98 -12.28 -2.39
C GLU A 124 4.13 -13.30 -2.27
N GLU A 125 5.30 -13.05 -2.86
CA GLU A 125 6.46 -13.93 -2.73
C GLU A 125 7.14 -13.79 -1.35
N ALA A 126 7.14 -12.60 -0.73
CA ALA A 126 7.58 -12.39 0.64
C ALA A 126 6.70 -13.18 1.62
N LEU A 127 5.38 -13.22 1.39
CA LEU A 127 4.45 -14.02 2.19
C LEU A 127 4.68 -15.52 2.01
N THR A 128 5.02 -15.97 0.81
CA THR A 128 5.31 -17.39 0.49
C THR A 128 6.68 -17.84 1.04
N GLU A 129 7.69 -16.98 0.96
CA GLU A 129 9.04 -17.27 1.49
C GLU A 129 9.08 -17.12 3.02
N TRP A 130 8.31 -16.18 3.58
CA TRP A 130 8.10 -16.05 5.03
C TRP A 130 7.30 -17.22 5.59
N SER A 131 6.23 -17.69 4.93
CA SER A 131 5.51 -18.90 5.36
C SER A 131 6.39 -20.16 5.29
N ALA A 132 7.30 -20.23 4.32
CA ALA A 132 8.31 -21.29 4.23
C ALA A 132 9.42 -21.18 5.30
N HIS A 133 9.81 -19.97 5.71
CA HIS A 133 10.86 -19.76 6.73
C HIS A 133 10.32 -19.92 8.16
N VAL A 134 9.07 -19.55 8.42
CA VAL A 134 8.35 -19.84 9.68
C VAL A 134 8.20 -21.36 9.88
N ARG A 135 8.16 -22.14 8.80
CA ARG A 135 8.15 -23.62 8.81
C ARG A 135 9.49 -24.26 9.21
N ASP A 136 10.63 -23.57 9.09
CA ASP A 136 11.98 -24.13 9.32
C ASP A 136 12.53 -23.87 10.74
N GLU A 137 11.90 -23.00 11.54
CA GLU A 137 12.29 -22.73 12.93
C GLU A 137 11.64 -23.70 13.92
N ASP A 138 11.94 -25.01 13.88
CA ASP A 138 11.80 -25.97 15.00
C ASP A 138 10.48 -25.88 15.84
N TRP A 139 9.37 -25.44 15.24
CA TRP A 139 8.04 -25.61 15.79
C TRP A 139 7.68 -27.05 15.46
N ASP A 140 7.77 -27.92 16.48
CA ASP A 140 7.42 -29.34 16.39
C ASP A 140 6.26 -29.56 15.41
N ASP A 141 6.48 -30.46 14.45
CA ASP A 141 5.58 -30.93 13.36
C ASP A 141 4.21 -31.48 13.87
N GLU A 142 3.51 -30.76 14.73
CA GLU A 142 2.09 -30.97 15.02
C GLU A 142 1.27 -30.15 14.03
N GLU A 143 1.13 -30.72 12.83
CA GLU A 143 -0.12 -30.69 12.05
C GLU A 143 -0.72 -29.28 11.84
N PHE A 144 0.06 -28.35 11.30
CA PHE A 144 -0.51 -27.23 10.55
C PHE A 144 -0.91 -27.76 9.18
N ASP A 145 -2.15 -28.28 9.11
CA ASP A 145 -2.78 -28.79 7.89
C ASP A 145 -2.81 -27.71 6.79
N ASP A 146 -2.85 -28.16 5.53
CA ASP A 146 -2.90 -27.39 4.28
C ASP A 146 -4.06 -26.35 4.19
N GLU A 147 -4.85 -26.15 5.25
CA GLU A 147 -5.99 -25.23 5.33
C GLU A 147 -5.59 -23.74 5.27
N GLY A 148 -4.36 -23.38 5.61
CA GLY A 148 -3.89 -21.99 5.60
C GLY A 148 -3.70 -21.39 4.20
N GLU A 149 -3.27 -22.21 3.23
CA GLU A 149 -3.11 -21.78 1.83
C GLU A 149 -4.48 -21.67 1.13
N ASP A 150 -5.40 -22.58 1.42
CA ASP A 150 -6.77 -22.55 0.92
C ASP A 150 -7.54 -21.29 1.38
N TYR A 151 -7.28 -20.78 2.59
CA TYR A 151 -7.95 -19.57 3.10
C TYR A 151 -7.57 -18.30 2.32
N LEU A 152 -6.29 -18.11 1.98
CA LEU A 152 -5.87 -16.93 1.22
C LEU A 152 -6.34 -16.98 -0.23
N ASP A 153 -6.33 -18.16 -0.85
CA ASP A 153 -6.84 -18.34 -2.22
C ASP A 153 -8.38 -18.21 -2.27
N GLN A 154 -9.09 -18.70 -1.26
CA GLN A 154 -10.54 -18.47 -1.12
C GLN A 154 -10.87 -17.00 -0.90
N LEU A 155 -10.11 -16.28 -0.09
CA LEU A 155 -10.29 -14.83 0.12
C LEU A 155 -10.01 -14.05 -1.18
N LYS A 156 -8.99 -14.43 -1.95
CA LYS A 156 -8.70 -13.87 -3.28
C LYS A 156 -9.86 -14.12 -4.24
N ASP A 157 -10.42 -15.32 -4.27
CA ASP A 157 -11.55 -15.66 -5.13
C ASP A 157 -12.84 -14.95 -4.70
N GLU A 158 -13.05 -14.74 -3.40
CA GLU A 158 -14.19 -13.96 -2.88
C GLU A 158 -14.07 -12.45 -3.19
N LEU A 159 -12.87 -11.88 -3.10
CA LEU A 159 -12.57 -10.50 -3.49
C LEU A 159 -12.68 -10.26 -5.01
N LYS A 160 -12.50 -11.32 -5.82
CA LYS A 160 -12.69 -11.29 -7.28
C LYS A 160 -14.14 -11.37 -7.72
N HIS A 161 -15.12 -11.57 -6.83
CA HIS A 161 -16.52 -11.54 -7.22
C HIS A 161 -16.89 -10.15 -7.78
N GLU A 162 -17.16 -10.08 -9.10
CA GLU A 162 -17.66 -8.88 -9.80
C GLU A 162 -18.87 -8.25 -9.08
N GLU A 163 -19.68 -9.06 -8.38
CA GLU A 163 -20.83 -8.62 -7.58
C GLU A 163 -20.44 -7.72 -6.41
N THR A 164 -19.25 -7.90 -5.82
CA THR A 164 -18.72 -7.04 -4.75
C THR A 164 -18.42 -5.63 -5.26
N TRP A 165 -17.96 -5.51 -6.50
CA TRP A 165 -17.58 -4.24 -7.13
C TRP A 165 -18.73 -3.56 -7.87
N ALA A 166 -19.72 -4.33 -8.35
CA ALA A 166 -20.94 -3.83 -8.98
C ALA A 166 -21.82 -2.97 -8.04
N LEU A 167 -21.52 -2.96 -6.74
CA LEU A 167 -22.20 -2.14 -5.73
C LEU A 167 -21.62 -0.72 -5.63
N LEU A 168 -20.43 -0.46 -6.17
CA LEU A 168 -19.89 0.90 -6.28
C LEU A 168 -20.60 1.61 -7.45
N PRO A 169 -21.18 2.80 -7.25
CA PRO A 169 -21.73 3.57 -8.36
C PRO A 169 -20.67 3.80 -9.46
N CYS A 170 -21.10 3.89 -10.72
CA CYS A 170 -20.16 4.16 -11.81
C CYS A 170 -19.49 5.52 -11.60
N VAL A 171 -18.18 5.59 -11.85
CA VAL A 171 -17.34 6.80 -11.72
C VAL A 171 -17.91 8.01 -12.47
N GLU A 172 -18.67 7.77 -13.55
CA GLU A 172 -19.36 8.82 -14.31
C GLU A 172 -20.39 9.60 -13.48
N ASP A 173 -20.94 9.01 -12.41
CA ASP A 173 -21.89 9.65 -11.49
C ASP A 173 -21.20 10.52 -10.41
N TRP A 174 -19.87 10.42 -10.27
CA TRP A 174 -19.07 11.09 -9.22
C TRP A 174 -18.48 12.43 -9.64
N ALA A 175 -18.60 12.80 -10.91
CA ALA A 175 -17.97 13.96 -11.52
C ALA A 175 -18.59 15.33 -11.14
N GLN A 176 -19.01 15.53 -9.89
CA GLN A 176 -19.36 16.85 -9.38
C GLN A 176 -18.16 17.50 -8.67
N ASP A 177 -17.58 18.53 -9.32
CA ASP A 177 -16.67 19.57 -8.78
C ASP A 177 -15.87 19.22 -7.52
N LEU A 178 -15.10 18.13 -7.55
CA LEU A 178 -14.01 17.91 -6.60
C LEU A 178 -12.92 18.95 -6.90
N SER A 179 -12.90 20.02 -6.12
CA SER A 179 -11.80 20.96 -6.19
C SER A 179 -10.58 20.33 -5.52
N LEU A 180 -9.51 20.15 -6.29
CA LEU A 180 -8.19 19.76 -5.81
C LEU A 180 -7.75 20.56 -4.56
N GLU A 181 -8.10 21.86 -4.51
CA GLU A 181 -7.82 22.73 -3.37
C GLU A 181 -8.50 22.24 -2.08
N SER A 182 -9.73 21.72 -2.17
CA SER A 182 -10.48 21.20 -1.04
C SER A 182 -9.84 19.93 -0.49
N SER A 183 -9.54 18.96 -1.36
CA SER A 183 -8.88 17.71 -0.99
C SER A 183 -7.51 17.96 -0.39
N ALA A 184 -6.72 18.86 -0.99
CA ALA A 184 -5.42 19.26 -0.44
C ALA A 184 -5.55 19.97 0.92
N ALA A 185 -6.60 20.78 1.13
CA ALA A 185 -6.86 21.42 2.41
C ALA A 185 -7.25 20.42 3.50
N GLU A 186 -7.94 19.33 3.16
CA GLU A 186 -8.27 18.24 4.08
C GLU A 186 -7.04 17.37 4.36
N ALA A 187 -6.28 16.99 3.33
CA ALA A 187 -5.01 16.27 3.44
C ALA A 187 -4.03 16.96 4.42
N ARG A 188 -3.90 18.29 4.32
CA ARG A 188 -3.05 19.09 5.24
C ARG A 188 -3.51 19.07 6.70
N ARG A 189 -4.79 18.78 6.95
CA ARG A 189 -5.39 18.76 8.29
C ARG A 189 -5.56 17.34 8.83
N ALA A 190 -5.45 16.32 7.98
CA ALA A 190 -5.58 14.91 8.35
C ALA A 190 -4.52 14.54 9.40
N PRO A 191 -4.92 14.20 10.65
CA PRO A 191 -3.97 13.87 11.70
C PRO A 191 -3.01 12.74 11.33
N PHE A 192 -3.49 11.72 10.60
CA PHE A 192 -2.67 10.59 10.16
C PHE A 192 -1.52 11.03 9.24
N VAL A 193 -1.79 11.88 8.24
CA VAL A 193 -0.78 12.43 7.33
C VAL A 193 0.27 13.24 8.10
N LEU A 194 -0.17 14.05 9.07
CA LEU A 194 0.73 14.81 9.92
C LEU A 194 1.59 13.90 10.81
N GLU A 195 1.04 12.79 11.31
CA GLU A 195 1.82 11.78 12.04
C GLU A 195 2.80 11.03 11.14
N CYS A 196 2.45 10.71 9.89
CA CYS A 196 3.39 10.15 8.91
C CYS A 196 4.59 11.08 8.69
N LEU A 197 4.35 12.38 8.48
CA LEU A 197 5.43 13.37 8.34
C LEU A 197 6.29 13.47 9.61
N ARG A 198 5.68 13.46 10.79
CA ARG A 198 6.40 13.47 12.07
C ARG A 198 7.19 12.19 12.31
N PHE A 199 6.65 11.05 11.89
CA PHE A 199 7.32 9.74 11.96
C PHE A 199 8.55 9.73 11.07
N ALA A 200 8.42 10.13 9.81
CA ALA A 200 9.55 10.24 8.89
C ALA A 200 10.61 11.23 9.40
N GLN A 201 10.21 12.37 9.98
CA GLN A 201 11.16 13.30 10.62
C GLN A 201 11.88 12.69 11.84
N TRP A 202 11.20 11.84 12.61
CA TRP A 202 11.84 11.12 13.73
C TRP A 202 12.82 10.05 13.26
N VAL A 203 12.54 9.41 12.11
CA VAL A 203 13.49 8.52 11.43
C VAL A 203 14.77 9.29 11.07
N GLY A 204 14.64 10.49 10.50
CA GLY A 204 15.77 11.40 10.29
C GLY A 204 16.87 10.80 9.40
N GLU A 205 18.13 10.96 9.80
CA GLU A 205 19.29 10.52 9.00
C GLU A 205 19.58 9.01 9.06
N GLY A 206 18.84 8.25 9.88
CA GLY A 206 19.09 6.81 10.00
C GLY A 206 18.62 6.20 11.32
N ARG A 207 17.71 5.23 11.25
CA ARG A 207 17.37 4.32 12.35
C ARG A 207 17.71 2.89 11.97
N GLY A 208 18.16 2.09 12.93
CA GLY A 208 18.50 0.69 12.68
C GLY A 208 17.27 -0.14 12.26
N VAL A 209 17.44 -0.94 11.22
CA VAL A 209 16.47 -1.97 10.80
C VAL A 209 17.12 -3.35 10.76
N THR A 210 16.32 -4.39 10.97
CA THR A 210 16.68 -5.80 10.82
C THR A 210 15.60 -6.46 9.98
N GLY A 211 15.96 -7.09 8.85
CA GLY A 211 14.98 -7.71 7.96
C GLY A 211 13.95 -6.72 7.40
N GLY A 212 14.39 -5.48 7.09
CA GLY A 212 13.51 -4.43 6.54
C GLY A 212 12.64 -3.71 7.57
N VAL A 213 12.65 -4.11 8.85
CA VAL A 213 11.78 -3.52 9.89
C VAL A 213 12.61 -2.90 11.02
N LEU A 214 12.09 -1.89 11.73
CA LEU A 214 12.83 -1.26 12.86
C LEU A 214 13.29 -2.29 13.89
N CYS A 215 14.51 -2.13 14.38
CA CYS A 215 15.00 -2.98 15.48
C CYS A 215 14.15 -2.78 16.75
N PRO A 216 14.05 -3.78 17.66
CA PRO A 216 13.17 -3.73 18.83
C PRO A 216 13.30 -2.47 19.71
N ALA A 217 14.53 -1.97 19.90
CA ALA A 217 14.76 -0.73 20.66
C ALA A 217 14.10 0.50 20.00
N GLN A 218 14.11 0.56 18.66
CA GLN A 218 13.48 1.63 17.88
C GLN A 218 11.96 1.51 17.88
N ILE A 219 11.42 0.28 17.86
CA ILE A 219 9.99 0.02 18.04
C ILE A 219 9.51 0.60 19.38
N GLN A 220 10.19 0.27 20.48
CA GLN A 220 9.82 0.76 21.81
C GLN A 220 9.92 2.28 21.94
N GLU A 221 10.90 2.90 21.26
CA GLU A 221 11.00 4.37 21.20
C GLU A 221 9.83 4.97 20.42
N ALA A 222 9.55 4.46 19.21
CA ALA A 222 8.45 4.91 18.36
C ALA A 222 7.10 4.76 19.07
N SER A 223 6.81 3.59 19.63
CA SER A 223 5.55 3.31 20.32
C SER A 223 5.26 4.27 21.46
N ARG A 224 6.30 4.66 22.23
CA ARG A 224 6.15 5.67 23.28
C ARG A 224 6.01 7.08 22.73
N ARG A 225 6.81 7.45 21.72
CA ARG A 225 6.83 8.80 21.15
C ARG A 225 5.54 9.17 20.43
N PHE A 226 4.94 8.20 19.74
CA PHE A 226 3.74 8.38 18.92
C PHE A 226 2.46 7.91 19.61
N GLY A 227 2.52 7.53 20.89
CA GLY A 227 1.33 7.10 21.65
C GLY A 227 0.67 5.84 21.11
N LEU A 228 1.41 5.00 20.38
CA LEU A 228 0.87 3.85 19.65
C LEU A 228 0.29 2.80 20.59
N VAL A 229 0.83 2.69 21.82
CA VAL A 229 0.32 1.77 22.85
C VAL A 229 -1.10 2.16 23.28
N ASP A 230 -1.37 3.45 23.42
CA ASP A 230 -2.70 3.93 23.83
C ASP A 230 -3.70 3.78 22.68
N TRP A 231 -3.25 4.02 21.44
CA TRP A 231 -4.02 3.73 20.24
C TRP A 231 -4.42 2.24 20.16
N GLU A 232 -3.46 1.32 20.34
CA GLU A 232 -3.73 -0.13 20.31
C GLU A 232 -4.70 -0.55 21.41
N ARG A 233 -4.54 0.02 22.61
CA ARG A 233 -5.44 -0.29 23.73
C ARG A 233 -6.88 0.15 23.42
N GLU A 234 -7.06 1.33 22.85
CA GLU A 234 -8.39 1.83 22.44
C GLU A 234 -8.97 1.00 21.29
N PHE A 235 -8.16 0.63 20.29
CA PHE A 235 -8.58 -0.27 19.22
C PHE A 235 -9.07 -1.62 19.75
N LEU A 236 -8.31 -2.23 20.66
CA LEU A 236 -8.68 -3.50 21.31
C LEU A 236 -9.88 -3.37 22.25
N ALA A 237 -10.08 -2.20 22.88
CA ALA A 237 -11.25 -1.92 23.69
C ALA A 237 -12.53 -1.88 22.84
N ARG A 238 -12.41 -1.51 21.56
CA ARG A 238 -13.49 -1.49 20.56
C ARG A 238 -13.72 -2.83 19.85
N SER A 239 -13.04 -3.90 20.27
CA SER A 239 -13.22 -5.22 19.67
C SER A 239 -14.70 -5.68 19.76
N PRO A 240 -15.28 -6.19 18.66
CA PRO A 240 -16.68 -6.60 18.61
C PRO A 240 -17.00 -7.72 19.60
N LEU A 241 -16.01 -8.54 19.94
CA LEU A 241 -16.14 -9.71 20.80
C LEU A 241 -15.99 -9.41 22.31
N ARG A 242 -15.66 -8.16 22.67
CA ARG A 242 -15.34 -7.80 24.06
C ARG A 242 -16.59 -7.37 24.82
N GLU A 243 -16.85 -7.95 25.99
CA GLU A 243 -18.01 -7.53 26.80
C GLU A 243 -17.77 -6.16 27.46
N PRO A 244 -18.84 -5.40 27.77
CA PRO A 244 -18.74 -4.20 28.59
C PRO A 244 -18.09 -4.55 29.95
N GLY A 245 -16.89 -4.03 30.20
CA GLY A 245 -16.08 -4.42 31.38
C GLY A 245 -14.72 -5.05 31.02
N GLY A 246 -14.49 -5.34 29.73
CA GLY A 246 -13.17 -5.62 29.19
C GLY A 246 -12.76 -7.09 29.20
N GLU A 247 -13.60 -8.01 29.69
CA GLU A 247 -13.42 -9.44 29.49
C GLU A 247 -14.06 -9.88 28.17
N LEU A 248 -13.47 -10.86 27.51
CA LEU A 248 -14.09 -11.51 26.37
C LEU A 248 -15.22 -12.41 26.86
N SER A 249 -16.34 -12.41 26.13
CA SER A 249 -17.43 -13.33 26.41
C SER A 249 -16.89 -14.77 26.38
N PRO A 250 -17.23 -15.64 27.35
CA PRO A 250 -16.78 -17.04 27.34
C PRO A 250 -17.10 -17.76 26.03
N ALA A 251 -18.23 -17.42 25.40
CA ALA A 251 -18.66 -17.97 24.12
C ALA A 251 -17.79 -17.54 22.93
N LEU A 252 -16.96 -16.49 23.06
CA LEU A 252 -16.18 -15.91 21.98
C LEU A 252 -14.67 -16.14 22.13
N ARG A 253 -14.23 -16.78 23.23
CA ARG A 253 -12.81 -17.01 23.50
C ARG A 253 -12.13 -17.91 22.46
N HIS A 254 -12.87 -18.84 21.86
CA HIS A 254 -12.35 -19.75 20.84
C HIS A 254 -12.24 -19.10 19.45
N LEU A 255 -12.88 -17.95 19.23
CA LEU A 255 -12.76 -17.15 18.01
C LEU A 255 -11.60 -16.15 18.09
N GLN A 256 -10.85 -16.14 19.19
CA GLN A 256 -9.66 -15.34 19.32
C GLN A 256 -8.50 -16.18 18.78
N PRO A 257 -7.88 -15.83 17.64
CA PRO A 257 -6.59 -16.42 17.29
C PRO A 257 -5.64 -16.15 18.45
N ASP A 258 -4.92 -17.16 18.92
CA ASP A 258 -4.11 -17.22 20.16
C ASP A 258 -3.32 -15.94 20.43
N ALA A 259 -4.01 -14.92 20.93
CA ALA A 259 -3.46 -13.62 21.26
C ALA A 259 -3.05 -13.66 22.73
N GLU A 260 -2.14 -14.56 23.04
CA GLU A 260 -1.24 -14.34 24.17
C GLU A 260 -0.41 -13.10 23.83
N LEU A 261 -0.88 -11.96 24.35
CA LEU A 261 -0.20 -10.66 24.47
C LEU A 261 1.16 -10.74 25.23
N GLY A 262 1.76 -11.92 25.35
CA GLY A 262 2.98 -12.22 26.09
C GLY A 262 4.27 -11.96 25.33
N SER A 263 4.27 -11.89 23.99
CA SER A 263 5.46 -11.56 23.18
C SER A 263 5.21 -10.31 22.31
N LEU A 264 5.23 -9.15 22.96
CA LEU A 264 5.28 -7.82 22.32
C LEU A 264 6.56 -7.56 21.48
N ASP A 265 7.25 -8.58 21.00
CA ASP A 265 8.65 -8.49 20.56
C ASP A 265 8.89 -8.22 19.07
N HIS A 266 7.85 -8.12 18.22
CA HIS A 266 8.07 -7.74 16.81
C HIS A 266 7.05 -6.72 16.31
N LEU A 267 7.47 -5.87 15.37
CA LEU A 267 6.64 -4.89 14.64
C LEU A 267 5.31 -5.47 14.16
N VAL A 268 5.30 -6.77 13.86
CA VAL A 268 4.14 -7.56 13.45
C VAL A 268 2.96 -7.42 14.43
N ALA A 269 3.22 -7.23 15.72
CA ALA A 269 2.18 -7.08 16.75
C ALA A 269 1.64 -5.65 16.93
N HIS A 270 2.29 -4.63 16.34
CA HIS A 270 1.91 -3.22 16.50
C HIS A 270 1.25 -2.68 15.23
N ARG A 271 -0.05 -2.95 15.06
CA ARG A 271 -0.89 -2.48 13.94
C ARG A 271 -0.73 -0.98 13.67
N ALA A 272 -0.69 -0.17 14.72
CA ALA A 272 -0.52 1.28 14.61
C ALA A 272 0.84 1.66 14.03
N LEU A 273 1.92 1.01 14.49
CA LEU A 273 3.26 1.27 13.98
C LEU A 273 3.40 0.79 12.54
N ARG A 274 2.86 -0.39 12.21
CA ARG A 274 2.83 -0.89 10.83
C ARG A 274 2.08 0.07 9.91
N SER A 275 0.89 0.53 10.32
CA SER A 275 0.11 1.49 9.54
C SER A 275 0.93 2.75 9.22
N LEU A 276 1.61 3.33 10.21
CA LEU A 276 2.50 4.48 9.98
C LEU A 276 3.70 4.15 9.10
N TRP A 277 4.34 3.00 9.33
CA TRP A 277 5.51 2.55 8.58
C TRP A 277 5.18 2.39 7.09
N TYR A 278 4.18 1.58 6.77
CA TYR A 278 3.77 1.32 5.39
C TYR A 278 3.26 2.59 4.70
N ALA A 279 2.49 3.44 5.40
CA ALA A 279 2.08 4.73 4.84
C ALA A 279 3.27 5.65 4.54
N CYS A 280 4.29 5.67 5.39
CA CYS A 280 5.50 6.47 5.16
C CYS A 280 6.35 5.90 4.01
N GLU A 281 6.45 4.59 3.91
CA GLU A 281 7.19 3.92 2.84
C GLU A 281 6.49 4.12 1.48
N ALA A 282 5.19 3.81 1.40
CA ALA A 282 4.38 3.99 0.20
C ALA A 282 4.34 5.47 -0.24
N GLY A 283 4.20 6.39 0.71
CA GLY A 283 4.24 7.84 0.45
C GLY A 283 5.63 8.39 0.15
N GLY A 284 6.66 7.54 0.05
CA GLY A 284 8.03 7.94 -0.26
C GLY A 284 8.66 8.87 0.78
N LEU A 285 8.17 8.87 2.02
CA LEU A 285 8.68 9.70 3.13
C LEU A 285 9.88 9.06 3.81
N ILE A 286 10.00 7.73 3.75
CA ILE A 286 11.16 6.98 4.24
C ILE A 286 11.71 6.06 3.15
N ALA A 287 12.99 5.74 3.24
CA ALA A 287 13.66 4.77 2.37
C ALA A 287 14.42 3.77 3.24
N ILE A 288 14.20 2.48 2.97
CA ILE A 288 14.86 1.39 3.68
C ILE A 288 16.13 1.01 2.92
N HIS A 289 17.23 0.94 3.65
CA HIS A 289 18.51 0.41 3.21
C HIS A 289 18.83 -0.86 4.00
N SER A 290 19.92 -1.55 3.64
CA SER A 290 20.27 -2.87 4.19
C SER A 290 20.18 -2.99 5.72
N THR A 291 20.63 -1.98 6.46
CA THR A 291 20.63 -1.98 7.93
C THR A 291 20.10 -0.69 8.55
N THR A 292 19.64 0.25 7.71
CA THR A 292 19.15 1.55 8.19
C THR A 292 17.93 2.00 7.40
N VAL A 293 17.01 2.70 8.05
CA VAL A 293 15.93 3.45 7.39
C VAL A 293 16.19 4.93 7.56
N CYS A 294 16.02 5.69 6.49
CA CYS A 294 16.27 7.13 6.44
C CYS A 294 15.02 7.87 5.97
N ALA A 295 14.84 9.10 6.46
CA ALA A 295 13.85 10.02 5.92
C ALA A 295 14.30 10.49 4.53
N THR A 296 13.36 10.60 3.59
CA THR A 296 13.64 11.19 2.28
C THR A 296 13.53 12.72 2.33
N PRO A 297 13.97 13.45 1.30
CA PRO A 297 13.72 14.89 1.19
C PRO A 297 12.23 15.26 1.24
N ALA A 298 11.34 14.33 0.86
CA ALA A 298 9.90 14.51 0.91
C ALA A 298 9.34 14.51 2.34
N ALA A 299 10.13 14.15 3.36
CA ALA A 299 9.73 14.28 4.77
C ALA A 299 10.09 15.66 5.40
N ASP A 300 10.90 16.47 4.72
CA ASP A 300 11.33 17.77 5.24
C ASP A 300 10.12 18.70 5.42
N ALA A 301 10.08 19.41 6.55
CA ALA A 301 9.06 20.42 6.84
C ALA A 301 9.12 21.60 5.85
N HIS A 302 10.28 21.85 5.24
CA HIS A 302 10.49 22.88 4.21
C HIS A 302 10.24 22.37 2.79
N TYR A 303 9.94 21.07 2.61
CA TYR A 303 9.58 20.54 1.31
C TYR A 303 8.29 21.19 0.83
N LEU A 304 8.39 21.97 -0.25
CA LEU A 304 7.26 22.67 -0.85
C LEU A 304 6.38 21.68 -1.61
N ARG A 305 5.27 21.30 -1.00
CA ARG A 305 4.25 20.43 -1.61
C ARG A 305 3.20 21.28 -2.33
N SER A 306 2.96 20.98 -3.59
CA SER A 306 1.79 21.45 -4.33
C SER A 306 0.50 20.85 -3.75
N ASP A 307 -0.66 21.31 -4.21
CA ASP A 307 -1.94 20.70 -3.81
C ASP A 307 -2.01 19.22 -4.24
N ASP A 308 -1.56 18.91 -5.47
CA ASP A 308 -1.46 17.54 -5.98
C ASP A 308 -0.59 16.66 -5.06
N ASP A 309 0.58 17.14 -4.63
CA ASP A 309 1.48 16.36 -3.76
C ASP A 309 0.85 16.08 -2.38
N TRP A 310 0.00 16.99 -1.87
CA TRP A 310 -0.72 16.76 -0.61
C TRP A 310 -1.80 15.70 -0.76
N VAL A 311 -2.56 15.75 -1.86
CA VAL A 311 -3.61 14.77 -2.14
C VAL A 311 -3.01 13.39 -2.38
N ASP A 312 -1.97 13.30 -3.22
CA ASP A 312 -1.26 12.05 -3.52
C ASP A 312 -0.70 11.39 -2.26
N LEU A 313 -0.04 12.17 -1.39
CA LEU A 313 0.46 11.67 -0.11
C LEU A 313 -0.67 11.17 0.80
N ALA A 314 -1.77 11.90 0.90
CA ALA A 314 -2.87 11.54 1.77
C ALA A 314 -3.63 10.30 1.28
N LEU A 315 -3.89 10.20 -0.02
CA LEU A 315 -4.50 9.03 -0.62
C LEU A 315 -3.60 7.81 -0.48
N THR A 316 -2.30 7.94 -0.79
CA THR A 316 -1.34 6.83 -0.65
C THR A 316 -1.25 6.34 0.80
N ALA A 317 -1.17 7.27 1.76
CA ALA A 317 -1.15 6.92 3.18
C ALA A 317 -2.45 6.24 3.62
N ALA A 318 -3.60 6.72 3.16
CA ALA A 318 -4.89 6.13 3.47
C ALA A 318 -5.06 4.73 2.84
N VAL A 319 -4.61 4.53 1.59
CA VAL A 319 -4.58 3.22 0.92
C VAL A 319 -3.74 2.24 1.72
N ALA A 320 -2.51 2.63 2.07
CA ALA A 320 -1.63 1.77 2.88
C ALA A 320 -2.26 1.43 4.24
N ALA A 321 -2.92 2.38 4.89
CA ALA A 321 -3.64 2.14 6.14
C ALA A 321 -4.82 1.18 5.95
N VAL A 322 -5.58 1.27 4.85
CA VAL A 322 -6.68 0.35 4.53
C VAL A 322 -6.15 -1.05 4.22
N GLN A 323 -5.13 -1.17 3.38
CA GLN A 323 -4.50 -2.45 3.02
C GLN A 323 -3.96 -3.20 4.23
N GLU A 324 -3.25 -2.50 5.12
CA GLU A 324 -2.76 -3.09 6.37
C GLU A 324 -3.90 -3.61 7.26
N ARG A 325 -5.09 -3.02 7.17
CA ARG A 325 -6.27 -3.51 7.89
C ARG A 325 -6.84 -4.75 7.22
N LEU A 326 -6.95 -4.74 5.89
CA LEU A 326 -7.39 -5.89 5.08
C LEU A 326 -6.59 -7.14 5.36
N PHE A 327 -5.29 -6.98 5.63
CA PHE A 327 -4.44 -8.10 6.01
C PHE A 327 -4.74 -8.67 7.41
N LEU A 328 -5.18 -7.82 8.35
CA LEU A 328 -5.27 -8.19 9.78
C LEU A 328 -6.68 -8.62 10.21
N GLU A 329 -7.71 -8.19 9.50
CA GLU A 329 -9.10 -8.51 9.78
C GLU A 329 -9.82 -8.70 8.45
N PRO A 330 -10.86 -9.53 8.34
CA PRO A 330 -11.73 -9.53 7.17
C PRO A 330 -12.51 -8.19 7.17
N VAL A 331 -11.94 -7.16 6.53
CA VAL A 331 -12.44 -5.77 6.58
C VAL A 331 -13.45 -5.44 5.49
N ASP A 332 -14.30 -6.41 5.22
CA ASP A 332 -15.43 -6.28 4.32
C ASP A 332 -16.35 -5.06 4.59
N PRO A 333 -16.55 -4.57 5.84
CA PRO A 333 -17.34 -3.37 6.07
C PRO A 333 -16.71 -2.08 5.53
N LEU A 334 -15.38 -1.98 5.49
CA LEU A 334 -14.71 -0.77 5.02
C LEU A 334 -14.91 -0.58 3.52
N LEU A 335 -14.76 -1.66 2.78
CA LEU A 335 -14.86 -1.62 1.33
C LEU A 335 -16.31 -1.54 0.86
N ARG A 336 -17.17 -2.30 1.55
CA ARG A 336 -18.56 -2.46 1.13
C ARG A 336 -19.51 -1.45 1.78
N VAL A 337 -19.15 -0.78 2.88
CA VAL A 337 -20.05 0.19 3.55
C VAL A 337 -19.53 1.61 3.43
N ILE A 338 -18.23 1.84 3.64
CA ILE A 338 -17.69 3.20 3.71
C ILE A 338 -17.49 3.80 2.32
N PHE A 339 -17.04 3.02 1.34
CA PHE A 339 -16.96 3.54 -0.04
C PHE A 339 -18.33 3.82 -0.66
N PRO A 340 -19.36 2.96 -0.47
CA PRO A 340 -20.71 3.32 -0.87
C PRO A 340 -21.28 4.54 -0.12
N PHE A 341 -20.90 4.76 1.14
CA PHE A 341 -21.23 6.01 1.85
C PHE A 341 -20.57 7.23 1.19
N LEU A 342 -19.28 7.16 0.87
CA LEU A 342 -18.57 8.22 0.17
C LEU A 342 -19.18 8.50 -1.22
N ALA A 343 -19.78 7.47 -1.83
CA ALA A 343 -20.41 7.50 -3.14
C ALA A 343 -21.92 7.81 -3.14
N ALA A 344 -22.59 7.92 -1.98
CA ALA A 344 -24.03 8.19 -1.91
C ALA A 344 -24.36 9.64 -2.35
N GLU A 345 -25.58 9.89 -2.86
CA GLU A 345 -26.01 11.25 -3.26
C GLU A 345 -26.01 12.26 -2.09
N GLY A 346 -25.88 11.82 -0.84
CA GLY A 346 -25.81 12.65 0.35
C GLY A 346 -24.38 13.03 0.78
N ASP A 347 -24.23 14.21 1.39
CA ASP A 347 -22.99 14.66 2.03
C ASP A 347 -22.74 14.06 3.41
N ARG A 348 -23.72 13.28 3.92
CA ARG A 348 -23.71 12.68 5.24
C ARG A 348 -24.55 11.41 5.33
N VAL A 349 -24.23 10.57 6.30
CA VAL A 349 -25.01 9.37 6.70
C VAL A 349 -25.02 9.23 8.21
N GLU A 350 -26.07 8.63 8.77
CA GLU A 350 -26.10 8.30 10.20
C GLU A 350 -25.47 6.93 10.44
N LEU A 351 -24.67 6.81 11.50
CA LEU A 351 -24.00 5.55 11.89
C LEU A 351 -24.97 4.37 12.05
N PRO A 352 -26.18 4.53 12.64
CA PRO A 352 -27.18 3.46 12.68
C PRO A 352 -27.60 2.95 11.30
N ASP A 353 -27.60 3.79 10.26
CA ASP A 353 -27.95 3.38 8.90
C ASP A 353 -26.82 2.54 8.29
N VAL A 354 -25.56 2.97 8.48
CA VAL A 354 -24.34 2.22 8.10
C VAL A 354 -24.32 0.84 8.78
N GLN A 355 -24.63 0.79 10.07
CA GLN A 355 -24.74 -0.44 10.85
C GLN A 355 -25.90 -1.33 10.38
N GLY A 356 -27.05 -0.73 10.06
CA GLY A 356 -28.20 -1.42 9.49
C GLY A 356 -27.85 -2.08 8.16
N TRP A 357 -27.21 -1.35 7.26
CA TRP A 357 -26.76 -1.85 5.97
C TRP A 357 -25.79 -3.02 6.14
N TRP A 358 -24.76 -2.88 6.98
CA TRP A 358 -23.78 -3.96 7.20
C TRP A 358 -24.40 -5.22 7.81
N TRP A 359 -25.40 -5.06 8.67
CA TRP A 359 -26.12 -6.19 9.24
C TRP A 359 -26.95 -6.96 8.20
N GLU A 360 -27.55 -6.26 7.24
CA GLU A 360 -28.39 -6.85 6.19
C GLU A 360 -27.59 -7.38 5.00
N HIS A 361 -26.30 -7.05 4.91
CA HIS A 361 -25.44 -7.44 3.81
C HIS A 361 -25.11 -8.94 3.83
N ASP A 362 -25.17 -9.60 2.66
CA ASP A 362 -24.98 -11.06 2.54
C ASP A 362 -23.58 -11.54 2.99
N ALA A 363 -22.57 -10.68 2.84
CA ALA A 363 -21.21 -10.96 3.30
C ALA A 363 -20.98 -10.72 4.80
N SER A 364 -22.00 -10.29 5.55
CA SER A 364 -21.88 -10.08 6.99
C SER A 364 -21.76 -11.43 7.71
N PRO A 365 -20.60 -11.76 8.32
CA PRO A 365 -20.41 -13.07 8.95
C PRO A 365 -21.28 -13.20 10.22
N TRP A 366 -21.75 -12.09 10.78
CA TRP A 366 -22.50 -12.09 12.03
C TRP A 366 -23.90 -12.69 11.89
N ALA A 367 -24.48 -12.68 10.69
CA ALA A 367 -25.77 -13.29 10.45
C ALA A 367 -25.73 -14.83 10.52
N SER A 368 -24.56 -15.44 10.28
CA SER A 368 -24.37 -16.90 10.22
C SER A 368 -23.72 -17.52 11.47
N LEU A 369 -23.16 -16.71 12.37
CA LEU A 369 -22.52 -17.20 13.60
C LEU A 369 -23.53 -17.76 14.62
N GLU A 370 -23.10 -18.76 15.40
CA GLU A 370 -23.88 -19.38 16.49
C GLU A 370 -24.01 -18.48 17.74
N LEU A 371 -24.43 -17.24 17.54
CA LEU A 371 -24.69 -16.26 18.59
C LEU A 371 -26.20 -16.03 18.75
N THR A 372 -26.61 -15.51 19.90
CA THR A 372 -27.98 -14.97 19.98
C THR A 372 -28.09 -13.78 19.02
N PRO A 373 -29.25 -13.54 18.38
CA PRO A 373 -29.41 -12.43 17.44
C PRO A 373 -29.00 -11.06 18.01
N ALA A 374 -29.22 -10.84 19.31
CA ALA A 374 -28.81 -9.61 19.99
C ALA A 374 -27.27 -9.49 20.15
N GLN A 375 -26.58 -10.59 20.44
CA GLN A 375 -25.11 -10.62 20.53
C GLN A 375 -24.47 -10.46 19.15
N ALA A 376 -24.99 -11.16 18.14
CA ALA A 376 -24.57 -11.04 16.76
C ALA A 376 -24.71 -9.59 16.27
N ARG A 377 -25.87 -8.96 16.52
CA ARG A 377 -26.10 -7.56 16.14
C ARG A 377 -25.13 -6.60 16.82
N LEU A 378 -24.95 -6.74 18.15
CA LEU A 378 -24.02 -5.89 18.90
C LEU A 378 -22.57 -6.04 18.40
N ALA A 379 -22.14 -7.26 18.07
CA ALA A 379 -20.82 -7.52 17.53
C ALA A 379 -20.65 -6.90 16.12
N SER A 380 -21.65 -7.03 15.26
CA SER A 380 -21.70 -6.38 13.94
C SER A 380 -21.58 -4.85 14.04
N ASP A 381 -22.42 -4.23 14.87
CA ASP A 381 -22.44 -2.78 15.09
C ASP A 381 -21.09 -2.25 15.58
N ARG A 382 -20.43 -2.99 16.48
CA ARG A 382 -19.10 -2.67 17.02
C ARG A 382 -17.98 -2.88 16.02
N GLN A 383 -18.07 -3.87 15.14
CA GLN A 383 -17.09 -4.04 14.07
C GLN A 383 -17.08 -2.80 13.18
N VAL A 384 -18.25 -2.32 12.76
CA VAL A 384 -18.40 -1.09 11.96
C VAL A 384 -17.82 0.11 12.70
N GLU A 385 -18.17 0.29 13.97
CA GLU A 385 -17.67 1.41 14.77
C GLU A 385 -16.14 1.37 14.93
N ARG A 386 -15.56 0.18 15.15
CA ARG A 386 -14.11 -0.02 15.26
C ARG A 386 -13.40 0.35 13.97
N GLN A 387 -13.91 -0.09 12.81
CA GLN A 387 -13.31 0.23 11.52
C GLN A 387 -13.37 1.73 11.21
N LEU A 388 -14.53 2.36 11.46
CA LEU A 388 -14.69 3.80 11.29
C LEU A 388 -13.76 4.60 12.21
N TRP A 389 -13.59 4.16 13.45
CA TRP A 389 -12.68 4.82 14.39
C TRP A 389 -11.21 4.68 13.95
N ALA A 390 -10.82 3.50 13.46
CA ALA A 390 -9.43 3.19 13.13
C ALA A 390 -8.87 3.98 11.94
N LEU A 391 -9.73 4.58 11.12
CA LEU A 391 -9.36 5.39 9.97
C LEU A 391 -9.90 6.82 10.05
N GLU A 392 -10.53 7.20 11.17
CA GLU A 392 -11.12 8.54 11.33
C GLU A 392 -10.06 9.66 11.21
N ASP A 393 -8.81 9.36 11.57
CA ASP A 393 -7.66 10.25 11.50
C ASP A 393 -7.07 10.42 10.09
N THR A 394 -7.47 9.60 9.12
CA THR A 394 -7.07 9.75 7.70
C THR A 394 -7.72 10.96 7.03
N GLY A 395 -8.83 11.46 7.57
CA GLY A 395 -9.59 12.56 6.99
C GLY A 395 -10.46 12.17 5.79
N LEU A 396 -10.64 10.88 5.52
CA LEU A 396 -11.57 10.38 4.50
C LEU A 396 -13.05 10.67 4.83
N TRP A 397 -13.37 10.88 6.11
CA TRP A 397 -14.66 11.39 6.57
C TRP A 397 -14.45 12.25 7.82
N ARG A 398 -15.51 12.94 8.22
CA ARG A 398 -15.59 13.64 9.51
C ARG A 398 -16.79 13.11 10.28
N ARG A 399 -16.64 12.89 11.58
CA ARG A 399 -17.74 12.49 12.45
C ARG A 399 -18.24 13.67 13.29
N ASP A 400 -19.55 13.88 13.31
CA ASP A 400 -20.26 14.75 14.25
C ASP A 400 -21.29 13.92 15.02
N GLY A 401 -20.90 13.46 16.21
CA GLY A 401 -21.72 12.54 17.00
C GLY A 401 -21.93 11.20 16.30
N GLN A 402 -23.15 10.96 15.82
CA GLN A 402 -23.52 9.76 15.06
C GLN A 402 -23.56 9.99 13.55
N THR A 403 -23.40 11.24 13.11
CA THR A 403 -23.41 11.58 11.70
C THR A 403 -21.99 11.51 11.14
N LEU A 404 -21.79 10.77 10.04
CA LEU A 404 -20.56 10.80 9.25
C LEU A 404 -20.78 11.75 8.08
N HIS A 405 -19.80 12.62 7.83
CA HIS A 405 -19.77 13.55 6.72
C HIS A 405 -18.66 13.15 5.75
N ARG A 406 -18.98 13.06 4.47
CA ARG A 406 -17.96 12.82 3.45
C ARG A 406 -17.03 14.04 3.36
N THR A 407 -15.79 13.79 2.95
CA THR A 407 -14.79 14.81 2.66
C THR A 407 -14.46 14.78 1.17
N ALA A 408 -13.84 15.84 0.66
CA ALA A 408 -13.34 15.84 -0.73
C ALA A 408 -12.27 14.76 -0.92
N LEU A 409 -11.36 14.62 0.06
CA LEU A 409 -10.36 13.55 0.07
C LEU A 409 -11.00 12.15 0.10
N GLY A 410 -12.10 11.97 0.84
CA GLY A 410 -12.87 10.72 0.84
C GLY A 410 -13.48 10.39 -0.53
N MET A 411 -13.98 11.39 -1.25
CA MET A 411 -14.49 11.20 -2.60
C MET A 411 -13.38 10.87 -3.60
N ASP A 412 -12.20 11.50 -3.49
CA ASP A 412 -11.04 11.15 -4.30
C ASP A 412 -10.60 9.70 -4.04
N MET A 413 -10.62 9.26 -2.78
CA MET A 413 -10.30 7.88 -2.41
C MET A 413 -11.31 6.89 -3.01
N ALA A 414 -12.62 7.18 -2.91
CA ALA A 414 -13.65 6.33 -3.52
C ALA A 414 -13.50 6.26 -5.04
N THR A 415 -13.17 7.39 -5.68
CA THR A 415 -12.87 7.49 -7.13
C THR A 415 -11.72 6.57 -7.50
N LEU A 416 -10.60 6.68 -6.77
CA LEU A 416 -9.42 5.84 -6.96
C LEU A 416 -9.76 4.35 -6.80
N SER A 417 -10.56 3.98 -5.80
CA SER A 417 -10.95 2.58 -5.56
C SER A 417 -11.80 1.98 -6.66
N ALA A 418 -12.65 2.75 -7.36
CA ALA A 418 -13.49 2.20 -8.43
C ALA A 418 -12.82 2.22 -9.81
N ASP A 419 -11.89 3.14 -10.05
CA ASP A 419 -11.12 3.17 -11.30
C ASP A 419 -10.21 1.93 -11.43
N ASP A 420 -9.59 1.49 -10.33
CA ASP A 420 -8.73 0.30 -10.30
C ASP A 420 -8.79 -0.43 -8.94
N PRO A 421 -9.80 -1.31 -8.74
CA PRO A 421 -9.93 -2.09 -7.51
C PRO A 421 -8.71 -2.98 -7.27
N THR A 422 -8.13 -3.55 -8.33
CA THR A 422 -6.96 -4.43 -8.23
C THR A 422 -5.74 -3.71 -7.69
N GLN A 423 -5.48 -2.49 -8.15
CA GLN A 423 -4.40 -1.64 -7.64
C GLN A 423 -4.62 -1.26 -6.16
N PHE A 424 -5.87 -1.04 -5.76
CA PHE A 424 -6.20 -0.59 -4.43
C PHE A 424 -6.14 -1.71 -3.39
N PHE A 425 -6.49 -2.95 -3.77
CA PHE A 425 -6.57 -4.09 -2.85
C PHE A 425 -5.39 -5.06 -2.95
N GLY A 426 -4.52 -4.90 -3.95
CA GLY A 426 -3.38 -5.80 -4.15
C GLY A 426 -3.80 -7.23 -4.46
N VAL A 427 -4.93 -7.39 -5.16
CA VAL A 427 -5.55 -8.69 -5.53
C VAL A 427 -5.34 -8.98 -7.01
#